data_AF-A0A3A8IFQ1-F1
#
_entry.id   AF-A0A3A8IFQ1-F1
#
_cell.length_a   1.000
_cell.length_b   1.000
_cell.length_c   1.000
_cell.angle_alpha   90.00
_cell.angle_beta   90.00
_cell.angle_gamma   90.00
#
_symmetry.space_group_name_H-M   'P 1'
#
loop_
_entity.id
_entity.type
_entity.pdbx_description
1 polymer ?
#
loop_
_entity_poly.entity_id
_entity_poly.type
_entity_poly.pdbx_seq_one_letter_code
_entity_poly.pdbx_strand_id
1 'polypeptide(L)'
;MPKKKKKTGVGQAGGVDWMAGLGPDYDKAYEKGLRKAAERLTDTVAFGGTDTPRGYNKTYWKTGKDRDGDEILILHFGTPAAAVLDILNSPKRWTLDCIEFIQVLRWCAQYHALGQEAFNKLGGINSFKLSYHETTGLRGRQLYLRSRKRDAFDCVDAMTNRKTPSGVILSTTAQEDEFLKSVPIGSRVMWSDSHPDAADTDFENENTLKIGPDEYVAHPFGILSAQELREEMATPEDEDEDDLDEAKRDAYIRRNLFIKEIEWYARS
;
A
#
# COMPACT_ATOMS: atom_id res chain seq x y z
N MET A 1 -50.85 -18.52 13.95
CA MET A 1 -49.58 -18.32 13.21
C MET A 1 -48.85 -17.12 13.80
N PRO A 2 -47.71 -17.28 14.49
CA PRO A 2 -46.95 -16.16 15.01
C PRO A 2 -46.02 -15.61 13.92
N LYS A 3 -46.15 -14.31 13.63
CA LYS A 3 -45.29 -13.58 12.70
C LYS A 3 -43.86 -13.54 13.26
N LYS A 4 -42.90 -14.13 12.52
CA LYS A 4 -41.47 -14.04 12.83
C LYS A 4 -41.03 -12.57 12.79
N LYS A 5 -40.57 -12.06 13.93
CA LYS A 5 -39.83 -10.80 14.03
C LYS A 5 -38.53 -10.95 13.22
N LYS A 6 -38.35 -10.15 12.17
CA LYS A 6 -37.04 -9.94 11.55
C LYS A 6 -36.12 -9.35 12.62
N LYS A 7 -35.06 -10.07 13.00
CA LYS A 7 -33.94 -9.49 13.74
C LYS A 7 -33.23 -8.52 12.82
N THR A 8 -33.42 -7.24 13.07
CA THR A 8 -32.50 -6.18 12.68
C THR A 8 -31.25 -6.28 13.56
N GLY A 9 -30.07 -6.05 12.97
CA GLY A 9 -28.84 -5.77 13.71
C GLY A 9 -27.71 -6.79 13.54
N VAL A 10 -26.83 -6.53 12.58
CA VAL A 10 -25.39 -6.62 12.83
C VAL A 10 -24.89 -5.19 12.63
N GLY A 11 -24.55 -4.53 13.73
CA GLY A 11 -24.06 -3.16 13.70
C GLY A 11 -22.77 -3.11 12.90
N GLN A 12 -22.74 -2.25 11.88
CA GLN A 12 -21.50 -1.61 11.48
C GLN A 12 -20.94 -0.97 12.76
N ALA A 13 -19.68 -1.28 13.09
CA ALA A 13 -18.94 -0.50 14.06
C ALA A 13 -18.83 0.92 13.49
N GLY A 14 -19.82 1.75 13.82
CA GLY A 14 -19.78 3.20 13.72
C GLY A 14 -18.73 3.68 14.71
N GLY A 15 -17.46 3.48 14.36
CA GLY A 15 -16.36 4.17 14.99
C GLY A 15 -16.43 5.60 14.51
N VAL A 16 -16.69 6.53 15.43
CA VAL A 16 -16.28 7.93 15.28
C VAL A 16 -14.84 7.88 14.75
N ASP A 17 -14.59 8.55 13.62
CA ASP A 17 -13.24 8.68 13.09
C ASP A 17 -12.45 9.57 14.05
N TRP A 18 -12.00 8.99 15.16
CA TRP A 18 -11.27 9.69 16.21
C TRP A 18 -9.90 10.16 15.73
N MET A 19 -9.48 9.74 14.52
CA MET A 19 -8.31 10.27 13.82
C MET A 19 -8.63 11.55 13.02
N ALA A 20 -9.90 11.89 12.81
CA ALA A 20 -10.29 13.16 12.20
C ALA A 20 -9.87 14.32 13.12
N GLY A 21 -8.96 15.18 12.64
CA GLY A 21 -8.47 16.33 13.39
C GLY A 21 -7.15 16.14 14.15
N LEU A 22 -6.34 15.11 13.85
CA LEU A 22 -5.01 14.94 14.45
C LEU A 22 -3.97 16.01 14.05
N GLY A 23 -4.28 16.87 13.07
CA GLY A 23 -3.57 18.10 12.75
C GLY A 23 -2.11 17.93 12.25
N PRO A 24 -1.41 19.06 11.97
CA PRO A 24 -0.09 19.04 11.34
C PRO A 24 1.02 18.34 12.12
N ASP A 25 0.89 18.25 13.46
CA ASP A 25 1.88 17.59 14.30
C ASP A 25 1.84 16.06 14.14
N TYR A 26 0.65 15.51 13.95
CA TYR A 26 0.48 14.10 13.62
C TYR A 26 1.10 13.78 12.26
N ASP A 27 0.85 14.59 11.24
CA ASP A 27 1.37 14.35 9.88
C ASP A 27 2.90 14.31 9.88
N LYS A 28 3.55 15.26 10.55
CA LYS A 28 5.00 15.27 10.71
C LYS A 28 5.51 14.04 11.46
N ALA A 29 4.83 13.64 12.54
CA ALA A 29 5.20 12.46 13.31
C ALA A 29 5.01 11.16 12.50
N TYR A 30 3.97 11.11 11.67
CA TYR A 30 3.68 10.01 10.77
C TYR A 30 4.74 9.89 9.68
N GLU A 31 5.07 10.98 8.99
CA GLU A 31 6.10 10.97 7.93
C GLU A 31 7.47 10.58 8.48
N LYS A 32 7.83 11.09 9.66
CA LYS A 32 9.05 10.66 10.36
C LYS A 32 9.02 9.18 10.73
N GLY A 33 7.88 8.69 11.22
CA GLY A 33 7.69 7.28 11.55
C GLY A 33 7.78 6.38 10.33
N LEU A 34 7.22 6.85 9.21
CA LEU A 34 7.23 6.15 7.94
C LEU A 34 8.64 6.00 7.39
N ARG A 35 9.43 7.08 7.37
CA ARG A 35 10.84 7.02 6.95
C ARG A 35 11.65 6.05 7.80
N LYS A 36 11.52 6.13 9.12
CA LYS A 36 12.21 5.19 10.04
C LYS A 36 11.81 3.74 9.79
N ALA A 37 10.54 3.48 9.51
CA ALA A 37 10.06 2.14 9.22
C ALA A 37 10.63 1.63 7.89
N ALA A 38 10.65 2.46 6.85
CA ALA A 38 11.24 2.13 5.55
C ALA A 38 12.73 1.77 5.69
N GLU A 39 13.52 2.68 6.26
CA GLU A 39 14.96 2.46 6.50
C GLU A 39 15.26 1.20 7.32
N ARG A 40 14.32 0.80 8.20
CA ARG A 40 14.47 -0.40 9.03
C ARG A 40 14.10 -1.68 8.29
N LEU A 41 13.02 -1.65 7.52
CA LEU A 41 12.34 -2.85 7.03
C LEU A 41 12.74 -3.25 5.61
N THR A 42 13.05 -2.28 4.75
CA THR A 42 13.26 -2.50 3.31
C THR A 42 14.30 -3.57 3.00
N ASP A 43 15.47 -3.54 3.64
CA ASP A 43 16.54 -4.52 3.37
C ASP A 43 16.51 -5.75 4.31
N THR A 44 15.47 -5.90 5.13
CA THR A 44 15.47 -6.91 6.21
C THR A 44 14.27 -7.85 6.21
N VAL A 45 13.12 -7.41 5.73
CA VAL A 45 11.95 -8.26 5.52
C VAL A 45 12.14 -8.99 4.19
N ALA A 46 11.90 -10.29 4.16
CA ALA A 46 11.98 -11.05 2.92
C ALA A 46 10.77 -10.76 2.02
N PHE A 47 10.97 -10.80 0.71
CA PHE A 47 9.86 -10.85 -0.24
C PHE A 47 9.31 -12.26 -0.34
N GLY A 48 7.99 -12.37 -0.42
CA GLY A 48 7.33 -13.62 -0.74
C GLY A 48 5.81 -13.51 -0.75
N GLY A 49 5.20 -14.09 -1.78
CA GLY A 49 3.75 -14.21 -1.93
C GLY A 49 3.19 -15.49 -1.31
N THR A 50 1.97 -15.85 -1.72
CA THR A 50 1.19 -17.00 -1.23
C THR A 50 1.86 -18.36 -1.42
N ASP A 51 2.81 -18.45 -2.36
CA ASP A 51 3.41 -19.72 -2.80
C ASP A 51 4.68 -20.07 -2.02
N THR A 52 5.14 -19.18 -1.13
CA THR A 52 6.30 -19.40 -0.26
C THR A 52 5.87 -19.62 1.19
N PRO A 53 6.64 -20.37 2.01
CA PRO A 53 6.34 -20.48 3.44
C PRO A 53 6.33 -19.10 4.10
N ARG A 54 5.13 -18.61 4.42
CA ARG A 54 4.92 -17.27 4.97
C ARG A 54 5.63 -17.09 6.31
N GLY A 55 6.63 -16.21 6.35
CA GLY A 55 7.30 -15.79 7.57
C GLY A 55 6.44 -14.81 8.38
N TYR A 56 6.09 -15.17 9.61
CA TYR A 56 5.46 -14.26 10.58
C TYR A 56 5.60 -14.80 12.01
N ASN A 57 5.41 -13.93 13.00
CA ASN A 57 5.43 -14.36 14.39
C ASN A 57 4.11 -15.01 14.83
N LYS A 58 4.11 -16.35 14.89
CA LYS A 58 2.97 -17.18 15.30
C LYS A 58 2.48 -16.92 16.73
N THR A 59 3.26 -16.24 17.58
CA THR A 59 2.78 -15.81 18.90
C THR A 59 1.67 -14.77 18.75
N TYR A 60 1.83 -13.76 17.91
CA TYR A 60 0.87 -12.67 17.75
C TYR A 60 -0.13 -12.93 16.63
N TRP A 61 0.29 -13.60 15.56
CA TRP A 61 -0.45 -13.70 14.30
C TRP A 61 -0.86 -15.13 13.97
N LYS A 62 -2.05 -15.28 13.39
CA LYS A 62 -2.53 -16.52 12.79
C LYS A 62 -3.02 -16.20 11.38
N THR A 63 -3.03 -17.20 10.52
CA THR A 63 -3.67 -17.08 9.21
C THR A 63 -5.19 -17.19 9.36
N GLY A 64 -5.90 -16.57 8.43
CA GLY A 64 -7.34 -16.63 8.27
C GLY A 64 -7.71 -16.38 6.82
N LYS A 65 -9.00 -16.18 6.56
CA LYS A 65 -9.49 -15.76 5.25
C LYS A 65 -10.29 -14.48 5.36
N ASP A 66 -10.18 -13.59 4.39
CA ASP A 66 -11.10 -12.47 4.26
C ASP A 66 -12.40 -12.88 3.53
N ARG A 67 -13.13 -11.88 3.03
CA ARG A 67 -14.43 -12.07 2.37
C ARG A 67 -14.30 -12.64 0.97
N ASP A 68 -13.19 -12.36 0.30
CA ASP A 68 -12.91 -12.79 -1.07
C ASP A 68 -12.23 -14.17 -1.07
N GLY A 69 -11.77 -14.61 0.10
CA GLY A 69 -11.25 -15.95 0.34
C GLY A 69 -9.73 -16.01 0.41
N ASP A 70 -9.09 -14.84 0.31
CA ASP A 70 -7.65 -14.65 0.34
C ASP A 70 -7.10 -14.90 1.75
N GLU A 71 -5.89 -15.46 1.81
CA GLU A 71 -5.21 -15.65 3.09
C GLU A 71 -4.81 -14.31 3.69
N ILE A 72 -5.13 -14.11 4.96
CA ILE A 72 -4.84 -12.88 5.70
C ILE A 72 -4.17 -13.19 7.04
N LEU A 73 -3.42 -12.23 7.59
CA LEU A 73 -2.92 -12.33 8.96
C LEU A 73 -3.87 -11.63 9.93
N ILE A 74 -4.26 -12.35 10.98
CA ILE A 74 -5.16 -11.86 12.02
C ILE A 74 -4.42 -11.90 13.35
N LEU A 75 -4.46 -10.79 14.09
CA LEU A 75 -3.98 -10.74 15.45
C LEU A 75 -4.78 -11.73 16.32
N HIS A 76 -4.12 -12.71 16.93
CA HIS A 76 -4.77 -13.68 17.82
C HIS A 76 -4.33 -13.62 19.28
N PHE A 77 -3.21 -12.94 19.56
CA PHE A 77 -2.70 -12.73 20.91
C PHE A 77 -2.06 -11.34 21.05
N GLY A 78 -2.01 -10.80 22.27
CA GLY A 78 -1.38 -9.51 22.54
C GLY A 78 -2.21 -8.30 22.11
N THR A 79 -1.53 -7.22 21.74
CA THR A 79 -2.14 -5.94 21.33
C THR A 79 -1.62 -5.53 19.96
N PRO A 80 -2.35 -4.69 19.19
CA PRO A 80 -1.87 -4.17 17.92
C PRO A 80 -0.47 -3.56 18.00
N ALA A 81 -0.20 -2.73 19.01
CA ALA A 81 1.10 -2.09 19.20
C ALA A 81 2.22 -3.12 19.43
N ALA A 82 1.98 -4.14 20.27
CA ALA A 82 2.97 -5.18 20.51
C ALA A 82 3.27 -6.00 19.25
N ALA A 83 2.23 -6.32 18.48
CA ALA A 83 2.35 -7.10 17.26
C ALA A 83 3.08 -6.33 16.13
N VAL A 84 2.86 -5.02 16.02
CA VAL A 84 3.57 -4.16 15.06
C VAL A 84 5.01 -3.88 15.50
N LEU A 85 5.24 -3.66 16.79
CA LEU A 85 6.60 -3.55 17.33
C LEU A 85 7.43 -4.82 17.11
N ASP A 86 6.80 -6.00 17.18
CA ASP A 86 7.47 -7.26 16.88
C ASP A 86 8.01 -7.30 15.44
N ILE A 87 7.28 -6.76 14.47
CA ILE A 87 7.75 -6.63 13.08
C ILE A 87 9.03 -5.77 13.03
N LEU A 88 9.03 -4.59 13.67
CA LEU A 88 10.18 -3.68 13.70
C LEU A 88 11.41 -4.29 14.41
N ASN A 89 11.16 -5.08 15.46
CA ASN A 89 12.22 -5.67 16.29
C ASN A 89 12.76 -6.98 15.71
N SER A 90 11.96 -7.72 14.95
CA SER A 90 12.30 -9.03 14.40
C SER A 90 12.04 -9.15 12.88
N PRO A 91 12.43 -8.18 12.04
CA PRO A 91 11.97 -8.11 10.65
C PRO A 91 12.41 -9.30 9.78
N LYS A 92 13.57 -9.90 10.09
CA LYS A 92 14.08 -11.10 9.39
C LYS A 92 13.21 -12.36 9.53
N ARG A 93 12.20 -12.34 10.41
CA ARG A 93 11.24 -13.44 10.59
C ARG A 93 10.02 -13.29 9.69
N TRP A 94 9.93 -12.17 8.98
CA TRP A 94 8.77 -11.77 8.21
C TRP A 94 9.03 -11.95 6.72
N THR A 95 8.00 -12.44 6.03
CA THR A 95 7.89 -12.48 4.59
C THR A 95 6.63 -11.74 4.22
N LEU A 96 6.75 -10.71 3.38
CA LEU A 96 5.64 -9.86 2.93
C LEU A 96 5.76 -9.69 1.42
N ASP A 97 4.63 -9.59 0.72
CA ASP A 97 4.60 -9.11 -0.66
C ASP A 97 4.60 -7.58 -0.72
N CYS A 98 4.53 -6.99 -1.92
CA CYS A 98 4.62 -5.54 -2.11
C CYS A 98 3.50 -4.77 -1.38
N ILE A 99 2.26 -5.25 -1.44
CA ILE A 99 1.10 -4.58 -0.83
C ILE A 99 1.06 -4.73 0.69
N GLU A 100 1.37 -5.91 1.22
CA GLU A 100 1.45 -6.16 2.65
C GLU A 100 2.60 -5.36 3.28
N PHE A 101 3.73 -5.26 2.58
CA PHE A 101 4.87 -4.50 3.04
C PHE A 101 4.53 -3.01 3.22
N ILE A 102 3.91 -2.37 2.22
CA ILE A 102 3.52 -0.97 2.35
C ILE A 102 2.44 -0.76 3.42
N GLN A 103 1.55 -1.72 3.64
CA GLN A 103 0.56 -1.65 4.71
C GLN A 103 1.23 -1.72 6.10
N VAL A 104 2.22 -2.58 6.27
CA VAL A 104 3.02 -2.68 7.50
C VAL A 104 3.81 -1.41 7.77
N LEU A 105 4.42 -0.80 6.75
CA LEU A 105 5.10 0.50 6.90
C LEU A 105 4.15 1.56 7.44
N ARG A 106 2.91 1.57 6.96
CA ARG A 106 1.88 2.53 7.38
C ARG A 106 1.41 2.27 8.80
N TRP A 107 1.30 1.02 9.24
CA TRP A 107 1.08 0.70 10.66
C TRP A 107 2.22 1.17 11.55
N CYS A 108 3.46 0.96 11.14
CA CYS A 108 4.62 1.43 11.90
C CYS A 108 4.63 2.97 12.02
N ALA A 109 4.27 3.67 10.94
CA ALA A 109 4.11 5.12 10.92
C ALA A 109 2.97 5.60 11.85
N GLN A 110 1.80 4.95 11.79
CA GLN A 110 0.68 5.23 12.70
C GLN A 110 1.07 4.99 14.16
N TYR A 111 1.76 3.88 14.47
CA TYR A 111 2.23 3.58 15.82
C TYR A 111 3.17 4.68 16.35
N HIS A 112 4.13 5.12 15.52
CA HIS A 112 5.05 6.20 15.89
C HIS A 112 4.34 7.53 16.12
N ALA A 113 3.30 7.84 15.33
CA ALA A 113 2.57 9.11 15.43
C ALA A 113 1.55 9.14 16.58
N LEU A 114 0.84 8.03 16.80
CA LEU A 114 -0.22 7.91 17.81
C LEU A 114 0.29 7.57 19.20
N GLY A 115 1.41 6.84 19.27
CA GLY A 115 1.84 6.15 20.47
C GLY A 115 1.01 4.91 20.79
N GLN A 116 1.50 4.11 21.75
CA GLN A 116 0.98 2.78 22.06
C GLN A 116 -0.51 2.75 22.43
N GLU A 117 -0.96 3.65 23.32
CA GLU A 117 -2.34 3.62 23.83
C GLU A 117 -3.37 3.94 22.74
N ALA A 118 -3.11 4.96 21.92
CA ALA A 118 -4.01 5.34 20.83
C ALA A 118 -3.96 4.34 19.68
N PHE A 119 -2.78 3.82 19.32
CA PHE A 119 -2.65 2.78 18.29
C PHE A 119 -3.43 1.51 18.63
N ASN A 120 -3.43 1.10 19.90
CA ASN A 120 -4.20 -0.05 20.37
C ASN A 120 -5.72 0.12 20.25
N LYS A 121 -6.23 1.34 19.97
CA LYS A 121 -7.67 1.57 19.71
C LYS A 121 -8.07 1.29 18.26
N LEU A 122 -7.12 1.04 17.36
CA LEU A 122 -7.41 0.70 15.95
C LEU A 122 -8.08 -0.67 15.80
N GLY A 123 -7.90 -1.57 16.76
CA GLY A 123 -8.51 -2.89 16.77
C GLY A 123 -8.04 -3.72 17.96
N GLY A 124 -8.41 -5.00 17.97
CA GLY A 124 -7.97 -5.94 18.99
C GLY A 124 -7.81 -7.35 18.43
N ILE A 125 -7.73 -8.32 19.33
CA ILE A 125 -7.69 -9.73 18.97
C ILE A 125 -8.87 -10.07 18.05
N ASN A 126 -8.60 -10.81 16.97
CA ASN A 126 -9.52 -11.20 15.90
C ASN A 126 -10.13 -10.06 15.07
N SER A 127 -9.74 -8.80 15.29
CA SER A 127 -10.25 -7.64 14.53
C SER A 127 -9.15 -6.77 13.92
N PHE A 128 -7.92 -6.85 14.43
CA PHE A 128 -6.73 -6.28 13.82
C PHE A 128 -6.16 -7.27 12.80
N LYS A 129 -6.20 -6.92 11.51
CA LYS A 129 -5.85 -7.81 10.40
C LYS A 129 -5.04 -7.09 9.33
N LEU A 130 -4.10 -7.83 8.73
CA LEU A 130 -3.35 -7.47 7.52
C LEU A 130 -3.97 -8.26 6.36
N SER A 131 -4.47 -7.56 5.35
CA SER A 131 -5.26 -8.08 4.23
C SER A 131 -5.02 -7.23 2.98
N TYR A 132 -5.07 -7.86 1.81
CA TYR A 132 -4.97 -7.17 0.52
C TYR A 132 -5.91 -5.96 0.42
N HIS A 133 -7.16 -6.12 0.84
CA HIS A 133 -8.22 -5.13 0.61
C HIS A 133 -8.77 -4.45 1.88
N GLU A 134 -8.59 -5.05 3.06
CA GLU A 134 -9.26 -4.60 4.28
C GLU A 134 -8.33 -4.46 5.50
N THR A 135 -7.06 -4.05 5.32
CA THR A 135 -6.13 -3.86 6.45
C THR A 135 -6.64 -2.87 7.50
N THR A 136 -6.64 -3.30 8.76
CA THR A 136 -7.25 -2.55 9.87
C THR A 136 -6.59 -1.18 10.07
N GLY A 137 -7.38 -0.13 10.26
CA GLY A 137 -6.87 1.21 10.57
C GLY A 137 -6.26 1.95 9.37
N LEU A 138 -6.19 1.32 8.19
CA LEU A 138 -5.78 1.95 6.96
C LEU A 138 -7.04 2.24 6.12
N ARG A 139 -7.40 3.52 5.99
CA ARG A 139 -8.55 3.93 5.17
C ARG A 139 -8.12 4.98 4.17
N GLY A 140 -8.30 4.67 2.89
CA GLY A 140 -8.22 5.65 1.83
C GLY A 140 -9.21 6.79 2.11
N ARG A 141 -8.86 7.98 1.67
CA ARG A 141 -9.76 9.14 1.56
C ARG A 141 -10.17 9.33 0.10
N GLN A 142 -9.18 9.27 -0.78
CA GLN A 142 -9.35 9.52 -2.19
C GLN A 142 -8.50 8.53 -2.98
N LEU A 143 -9.11 7.87 -3.95
CA LEU A 143 -8.44 6.94 -4.85
C LEU A 143 -8.55 7.49 -6.26
N TYR A 144 -7.41 7.77 -6.87
CA TYR A 144 -7.30 8.07 -8.29
C TYR A 144 -7.00 6.77 -9.01
N LEU A 145 -7.83 6.40 -9.99
CA LEU A 145 -7.63 5.19 -10.79
C LEU A 145 -7.87 5.46 -12.28
N ARG A 146 -7.09 4.81 -13.13
CA ARG A 146 -7.31 4.76 -14.57
C ARG A 146 -6.95 3.38 -15.10
N SER A 147 -7.58 2.96 -16.20
CA SER A 147 -7.34 1.63 -16.77
C SER A 147 -6.17 1.60 -17.74
N ARG A 148 -5.91 2.68 -18.48
CA ARG A 148 -4.82 2.79 -19.44
C ARG A 148 -4.05 4.09 -19.27
N LYS A 149 -2.80 4.10 -19.72
CA LYS A 149 -1.87 5.24 -19.66
C LYS A 149 -2.45 6.58 -20.15
N ARG A 150 -3.31 6.58 -21.18
CA ARG A 150 -3.88 7.81 -21.75
C ARG A 150 -5.28 8.12 -21.27
N ASP A 151 -5.87 7.27 -20.43
CA ASP A 151 -7.18 7.52 -19.87
C ASP A 151 -7.09 8.63 -18.82
N ALA A 152 -8.17 9.39 -18.68
CA ALA A 152 -8.32 10.30 -17.56
C ALA A 152 -8.45 9.49 -16.26
N PHE A 153 -7.91 10.01 -15.17
CA PHE A 153 -8.17 9.46 -13.85
C PHE A 153 -9.62 9.70 -13.45
N ASP A 154 -10.22 8.66 -12.89
CA ASP A 154 -11.38 8.80 -12.05
C ASP A 154 -10.94 8.99 -10.61
N CYS A 155 -11.63 9.88 -9.89
CA CYS A 155 -11.51 10.05 -8.47
C CYS A 155 -12.65 9.31 -7.77
N VAL A 156 -12.30 8.36 -6.92
CA VAL A 156 -13.21 7.65 -6.03
C VAL A 156 -13.06 8.20 -4.62
N ASP A 157 -14.15 8.72 -4.08
CA ASP A 157 -14.24 9.04 -2.65
C ASP A 157 -14.37 7.74 -1.86
N ALA A 158 -13.40 7.45 -1.01
CA ALA A 158 -13.31 6.17 -0.32
C ALA A 158 -14.40 5.97 0.77
N MET A 159 -15.05 7.06 1.21
CA MET A 159 -16.10 7.01 2.23
C MET A 159 -17.46 6.69 1.63
N THR A 160 -17.74 7.24 0.46
CA THR A 160 -19.02 7.11 -0.25
C THR A 160 -18.95 6.12 -1.41
N ASN A 161 -17.75 5.65 -1.75
CA ASN A 161 -17.43 4.89 -2.95
C ASN A 161 -17.92 5.58 -4.24
N ARG A 162 -18.09 6.91 -4.21
CA ARG A 162 -18.60 7.67 -5.34
C ARG A 162 -17.45 7.93 -6.31
N LYS A 163 -17.60 7.41 -7.52
CA LYS A 163 -16.70 7.63 -8.63
C LYS A 163 -17.08 8.91 -9.38
N THR A 164 -16.10 9.78 -9.64
CA THR A 164 -16.26 11.04 -10.37
C THR A 164 -15.08 11.25 -11.32
N PRO A 165 -15.29 11.73 -12.55
CA PRO A 165 -14.18 12.09 -13.43
C PRO A 165 -13.33 13.18 -12.77
N SER A 166 -12.03 12.96 -12.61
CA SER A 166 -11.14 13.96 -12.00
C SER A 166 -10.72 15.05 -12.99
N GLY A 167 -10.78 14.75 -14.30
CA GLY A 167 -10.23 15.59 -15.37
C GLY A 167 -8.70 15.53 -15.47
N VAL A 168 -8.01 14.79 -14.59
CA VAL A 168 -6.55 14.63 -14.62
C VAL A 168 -6.18 13.64 -15.72
N ILE A 169 -5.41 14.09 -16.71
CA ILE A 169 -4.90 13.28 -17.82
C ILE A 169 -3.37 13.38 -17.81
N LEU A 170 -2.69 12.26 -17.52
CA LEU A 170 -1.23 12.18 -17.46
C LEU A 170 -0.72 11.32 -18.61
N SER A 171 -0.48 11.93 -19.77
CA SER A 171 -0.13 11.23 -21.00
C SER A 171 1.38 11.02 -21.22
N THR A 172 2.21 11.62 -20.37
CA THR A 172 3.68 11.59 -20.45
C THR A 172 4.28 11.41 -19.06
N THR A 173 5.51 10.89 -18.99
CA THR A 173 6.26 10.75 -17.73
C THR A 173 6.44 12.09 -17.03
N ALA A 174 6.76 13.16 -17.78
CA ALA A 174 6.91 14.50 -17.21
C ALA A 174 5.61 15.03 -16.55
N GLN A 175 4.43 14.69 -17.09
CA GLN A 175 3.15 15.03 -16.47
C GLN A 175 2.90 14.21 -15.20
N GLU A 176 3.27 12.93 -15.22
CA GLU A 176 3.21 12.08 -14.02
C GLU A 176 4.13 12.59 -12.91
N ASP A 177 5.37 12.94 -13.24
CA ASP A 177 6.35 13.45 -12.28
C ASP A 177 5.88 14.77 -11.66
N GLU A 178 5.30 15.67 -12.47
CA GLU A 178 4.71 16.91 -11.95
C GLU A 178 3.51 16.63 -11.05
N PHE A 179 2.65 15.67 -11.41
CA PHE A 179 1.52 15.28 -10.57
C PHE A 179 1.99 14.67 -9.24
N LEU A 180 3.02 13.82 -9.28
CA LEU A 180 3.61 13.17 -8.11
C LEU A 180 4.19 14.15 -7.09
N LYS A 181 4.58 15.36 -7.49
CA LYS A 181 4.98 16.43 -6.54
C LYS A 181 3.83 16.91 -5.66
N SER A 182 2.59 16.84 -6.17
CA SER A 182 1.37 17.19 -5.43
C SER A 182 0.83 16.04 -4.58
N VAL A 183 1.26 14.80 -4.87
CA VAL A 183 0.84 13.61 -4.13
C VAL A 183 1.49 13.65 -2.75
N PRO A 184 0.69 13.56 -1.67
CA PRO A 184 1.22 13.71 -0.32
C PRO A 184 2.00 12.46 0.11
N ILE A 185 3.02 12.62 0.95
CA ILE A 185 3.81 11.52 1.52
C ILE A 185 2.88 10.51 2.22
N GLY A 186 3.20 9.22 2.20
CA GLY A 186 2.35 8.15 2.74
C GLY A 186 1.20 7.74 1.82
N SER A 187 1.07 8.33 0.62
CA SER A 187 0.17 7.83 -0.41
C SER A 187 0.73 6.57 -1.06
N ARG A 188 -0.15 5.62 -1.38
CA ARG A 188 0.20 4.48 -2.22
C ARG A 188 0.20 4.92 -3.67
N VAL A 189 1.22 4.55 -4.43
CA VAL A 189 1.30 4.77 -5.87
C VAL A 189 1.52 3.41 -6.52
N MET A 190 0.57 2.99 -7.36
CA MET A 190 0.71 1.78 -8.18
C MET A 190 1.23 2.17 -9.55
N TRP A 191 2.38 1.60 -9.88
CA TRP A 191 2.97 1.65 -11.20
C TRP A 191 2.53 0.42 -11.97
N SER A 192 2.33 0.55 -13.27
CA SER A 192 1.88 -0.55 -14.11
C SER A 192 2.61 -0.58 -15.44
N ASP A 193 2.91 -1.80 -15.87
CA ASP A 193 3.41 -2.10 -17.19
C ASP A 193 2.26 -2.57 -18.09
N SER A 194 2.05 -1.85 -19.20
CA SER A 194 1.04 -2.22 -20.20
C SER A 194 1.59 -3.09 -21.33
N HIS A 195 2.86 -3.51 -21.26
CA HIS A 195 3.41 -4.45 -22.20
C HIS A 195 2.70 -5.82 -22.08
N PRO A 196 2.37 -6.49 -23.21
CA PRO A 196 1.70 -7.79 -23.16
C PRO A 196 2.46 -8.85 -22.35
N ASP A 197 3.79 -8.81 -22.37
CA ASP A 197 4.62 -9.81 -21.65
C ASP A 197 4.63 -9.59 -20.14
N ALA A 198 4.24 -8.40 -19.66
CA ALA A 198 4.09 -8.13 -18.24
C ALA A 198 2.72 -8.56 -17.72
N ALA A 199 1.73 -8.79 -18.59
CA ALA A 199 0.36 -9.12 -18.18
C ALA A 199 0.30 -10.41 -17.35
N ASP A 200 -0.45 -10.38 -16.24
CA ASP A 200 -0.59 -11.50 -15.31
C ASP A 200 0.74 -11.98 -14.69
N THR A 201 1.79 -11.15 -14.72
CA THR A 201 3.08 -11.40 -14.06
C THR A 201 3.25 -10.53 -12.81
N ASP A 202 4.24 -10.86 -11.97
CA ASP A 202 4.62 -10.03 -10.82
C ASP A 202 5.11 -8.62 -11.22
N PHE A 203 5.43 -8.39 -12.50
CA PHE A 203 5.86 -7.09 -13.03
C PHE A 203 4.71 -6.25 -13.63
N GLU A 204 3.48 -6.78 -13.72
CA GLU A 204 2.35 -6.02 -14.27
C GLU A 204 2.05 -4.77 -13.44
N ASN A 205 2.11 -4.91 -12.11
CA ASN A 205 1.74 -3.87 -11.17
C ASN A 205 2.66 -3.89 -9.95
N GLU A 206 3.29 -2.76 -9.64
CA GLU A 206 4.08 -2.61 -8.42
C GLU A 206 3.45 -1.59 -7.48
N ASN A 207 3.20 -2.02 -6.23
CA ASN A 207 2.65 -1.15 -5.19
C ASN A 207 3.79 -0.47 -4.44
N THR A 208 3.81 0.86 -4.47
CA THR A 208 4.83 1.66 -3.78
C THR A 208 4.21 2.61 -2.77
N LEU A 209 5.02 3.07 -1.83
CA LEU A 209 4.63 4.04 -0.82
C LEU A 209 5.54 5.26 -0.91
N LYS A 210 4.96 6.44 -1.17
CA LYS A 210 5.72 7.70 -1.20
C LYS A 210 6.25 8.03 0.19
N ILE A 211 7.56 8.22 0.36
CA ILE A 211 8.20 8.54 1.66
C ILE A 211 8.98 9.87 1.65
N GLY A 212 9.05 10.52 0.49
CA GLY A 212 9.70 11.82 0.28
C GLY A 212 9.23 12.49 -1.01
N PRO A 213 9.78 13.65 -1.38
CA PRO A 213 9.40 14.38 -2.60
C PRO A 213 9.51 13.54 -3.88
N ASP A 214 10.57 12.76 -4.02
CA ASP A 214 10.81 11.81 -5.11
C ASP A 214 11.46 10.54 -4.56
N GLU A 215 10.88 10.00 -3.49
CA GLU A 215 11.35 8.77 -2.84
C GLU A 215 10.15 7.89 -2.56
N TYR A 216 10.24 6.63 -2.99
CA TYR A 216 9.20 5.62 -2.91
C TYR A 216 9.80 4.33 -2.39
N VAL A 217 9.11 3.70 -1.45
CA VAL A 217 9.45 2.34 -1.05
C VAL A 217 8.70 1.38 -1.96
N ALA A 218 9.45 0.47 -2.59
CA ALA A 218 8.95 -0.62 -3.41
C ALA A 218 9.61 -1.91 -2.93
N HIS A 219 8.83 -2.97 -2.72
CA HIS A 219 9.33 -4.20 -2.10
C HIS A 219 9.22 -5.34 -3.12
N PRO A 220 10.35 -5.90 -3.60
CA PRO A 220 11.67 -5.95 -2.92
C PRO A 220 12.69 -4.89 -3.31
N PHE A 221 12.38 -3.98 -4.24
CA PHE A 221 13.39 -3.18 -4.94
C PHE A 221 14.15 -2.17 -4.09
N GLY A 222 13.58 -1.68 -2.99
CA GLY A 222 14.26 -0.75 -2.12
C GLY A 222 13.53 0.58 -1.91
N ILE A 223 14.33 1.61 -1.62
CA ILE A 223 13.90 3.01 -1.66
C ILE A 223 14.44 3.61 -2.96
N LEU A 224 13.54 4.03 -3.83
CA LEU A 224 13.86 4.44 -5.20
C LEU A 224 13.18 5.76 -5.56
N SER A 225 13.73 6.49 -6.51
CA SER A 225 13.07 7.59 -7.21
C SER A 225 12.02 7.09 -8.20
N ALA A 226 11.17 8.00 -8.69
CA ALA A 226 10.21 7.67 -9.75
C ALA A 226 10.87 7.16 -11.04
N GLN A 227 12.10 7.61 -11.34
CA GLN A 227 12.83 7.14 -12.52
C GLN A 227 13.42 5.75 -12.29
N GLU A 228 14.10 5.53 -11.16
CA GLU A 228 14.67 4.22 -10.82
C GLU A 228 13.57 3.14 -10.74
N LEU A 229 12.39 3.46 -10.21
CA LEU A 229 11.25 2.53 -10.23
C LEU A 229 10.81 2.12 -11.63
N ARG A 230 10.79 3.07 -12.56
CA ARG A 230 10.47 2.77 -13.97
C ARG A 230 11.56 1.91 -14.61
N GLU A 231 12.80 2.06 -14.19
CA GLU A 231 13.91 1.24 -14.68
C GLU A 231 13.84 -0.18 -14.14
N GLU A 232 13.56 -0.36 -12.84
CA GLU A 232 13.38 -1.69 -12.21
C GLU A 232 12.16 -2.44 -12.76
N MET A 233 11.08 -1.72 -13.07
CA MET A 233 9.87 -2.32 -13.64
C MET A 233 9.93 -2.56 -15.15
N ALA A 234 10.88 -1.94 -15.85
CA ALA A 234 10.95 -2.11 -17.30
C ALA A 234 11.33 -3.56 -17.61
N THR A 235 10.34 -4.37 -17.98
CA THR A 235 10.57 -5.73 -18.43
C THR A 235 11.52 -5.66 -19.64
N PRO A 236 12.69 -6.33 -19.60
CA PRO A 236 13.56 -6.37 -20.77
C PRO A 236 12.79 -7.03 -21.92
N GLU A 237 12.60 -6.30 -23.02
CA GLU A 237 12.23 -6.93 -24.29
C GLU A 237 13.43 -7.78 -24.73
N ASP A 238 13.26 -9.09 -24.59
CA ASP A 238 14.16 -10.17 -25.03
C ASP A 238 15.52 -10.29 -24.34
N GLU A 239 15.72 -11.48 -23.75
CA GLU A 239 16.96 -12.04 -23.24
C GLU A 239 18.03 -12.13 -24.35
N ASP A 240 18.75 -11.04 -24.58
CA ASP A 240 20.12 -11.06 -25.12
C ASP A 240 20.90 -9.95 -24.37
N GLU A 241 21.29 -10.30 -23.13
CA GLU A 241 22.24 -9.57 -22.27
C GLU A 241 23.48 -9.18 -23.10
N ASP A 242 23.79 -7.89 -23.30
CA ASP A 242 24.67 -7.15 -22.40
C ASP A 242 24.60 -5.62 -22.61
N ASP A 243 23.74 -5.11 -23.49
CA ASP A 243 23.61 -3.66 -23.76
C ASP A 243 22.15 -3.33 -24.15
N LEU A 244 21.24 -3.27 -23.17
CA LEU A 244 20.01 -2.50 -23.38
C LEU A 244 20.41 -1.05 -23.61
N ASP A 245 20.50 -0.68 -24.89
CA ASP A 245 20.61 0.70 -25.34
C ASP A 245 19.65 1.56 -24.49
N GLU A 246 20.21 2.51 -23.75
CA GLU A 246 19.47 3.42 -22.87
C GLU A 246 18.28 4.05 -23.62
N ALA A 247 18.44 4.33 -24.93
CA ALA A 247 17.38 4.86 -25.76
C ALA A 247 16.21 3.87 -25.96
N LYS A 248 16.47 2.56 -26.03
CA LYS A 248 15.44 1.52 -26.09
C LYS A 248 14.70 1.39 -24.77
N ARG A 249 15.42 1.39 -23.63
CA ARG A 249 14.80 1.37 -22.30
C ARG A 249 13.93 2.61 -22.08
N ASP A 250 14.43 3.79 -22.44
CA ASP A 250 13.67 5.03 -22.39
C ASP A 250 12.44 5.02 -23.31
N ALA A 251 12.55 4.43 -24.50
CA ALA A 251 11.41 4.24 -25.39
C ALA A 251 10.38 3.29 -24.78
N TYR A 252 10.83 2.19 -24.16
CA TYR A 252 9.99 1.23 -23.46
C TYR A 252 9.23 1.90 -22.31
N ILE A 253 9.93 2.54 -21.38
CA ILE A 253 9.34 3.25 -20.24
C ILE A 253 8.30 4.27 -20.72
N ARG A 254 8.68 5.11 -21.70
CA ARG A 254 7.77 6.12 -22.25
C ARG A 254 6.56 5.52 -22.96
N ARG A 255 6.63 4.29 -23.46
CA ARG A 255 5.53 3.61 -24.14
C ARG A 255 4.64 2.87 -23.14
N ASN A 256 5.22 2.05 -22.27
CA ASN A 256 4.52 0.99 -21.57
C ASN A 256 4.26 1.28 -20.10
N LEU A 257 5.17 1.97 -19.39
CA LEU A 257 5.04 2.22 -17.96
C LEU A 257 4.21 3.47 -17.64
N PHE A 258 3.33 3.37 -16.64
CA PHE A 258 2.47 4.47 -16.22
C PHE A 258 1.96 4.27 -14.78
N ILE A 259 1.52 5.36 -14.15
CA ILE A 259 0.85 5.27 -12.85
C ILE A 259 -0.60 4.83 -13.06
N LYS A 260 -1.01 3.68 -12.52
CA LYS A 260 -2.37 3.16 -12.67
C LYS A 260 -3.30 3.64 -11.56
N GLU A 261 -2.78 3.68 -10.33
CA GLU A 261 -3.54 4.05 -9.14
C GLU A 261 -2.75 4.94 -8.20
N ILE A 262 -3.42 5.90 -7.57
CA ILE A 262 -2.88 6.65 -6.43
C ILE A 262 -3.92 6.67 -5.33
N GLU A 263 -3.58 6.13 -4.18
CA GLU A 263 -4.46 6.14 -3.01
C GLU A 263 -3.93 7.13 -1.97
N TRP A 264 -4.69 8.21 -1.76
CA TRP A 264 -4.48 9.16 -0.70
C TRP A 264 -5.17 8.67 0.54
N TYR A 265 -4.42 8.55 1.62
CA TYR A 265 -4.97 8.13 2.90
C TYR A 265 -5.34 9.34 3.75
N ALA A 266 -6.42 9.20 4.52
CA ALA A 266 -6.79 10.20 5.49
C ALA A 266 -5.65 10.38 6.50
N ARG A 267 -5.12 11.59 6.58
CA ARG A 267 -4.16 12.03 7.60
C ARG A 267 -4.69 13.35 8.12
N SER A 268 -5.46 13.25 9.20
CA SER A 268 -6.32 14.28 9.80
C SER A 268 -7.52 14.82 9.00
#